data_AF-A0A016WUY9-F1
#
_entry.id   AF-A0A016WUY9-F1
#
_cell.length_a   1.000
_cell.length_b   1.000
_cell.length_c   1.000
_cell.angle_alpha   90.00
_cell.angle_beta   90.00
_cell.angle_gamma   90.00
#
_symmetry.space_group_name_H-M   'P 1'
#
loop_
_entity.id
_entity.type
_entity.pdbx_description
1 polymer ?
#
loop_
_entity_poly.entity_id
_entity_poly.type
_entity_poly.pdbx_seq_one_letter_code
_entity_poly.pdbx_strand_id
1 'polypeptide(L)'
;MSFIWDAIEALFPSIYLNGKKTSSQNFRFIQALLQEAKRVANRVETQQKRRVDIYAYSKFEYDPYTNHTSFYEEDDFCNTVKQCADLGISGVVLWSTSKQLKQRCSLIADFMGKKLGP
;
A
#
# COMPACT_ATOMS: atom_id res chain seq x y z
N MET A 1 18.58 14.74 -4.16
CA MET A 1 17.70 13.63 -4.57
C MET A 1 18.03 13.06 -5.95
N SER A 2 18.70 13.78 -6.87
CA SER A 2 19.06 13.26 -8.21
C SER A 2 19.75 11.90 -8.16
N PHE A 3 20.70 11.71 -7.24
CA PHE A 3 21.42 10.43 -7.11
C PHE A 3 20.50 9.22 -6.85
N ILE A 4 19.40 9.40 -6.11
CA ILE A 4 18.44 8.32 -5.84
C ILE A 4 17.68 8.01 -7.12
N TRP A 5 17.21 9.04 -7.81
CA TRP A 5 16.47 8.91 -9.06
C TRP A 5 17.27 8.18 -10.13
N ASP A 6 18.58 8.42 -10.19
CA ASP A 6 19.49 7.75 -11.14
C ASP A 6 19.68 6.26 -10.84
N ALA A 7 19.43 5.82 -9.60
CA ALA A 7 19.68 4.45 -9.16
C ALA A 7 18.43 3.57 -9.05
N ILE A 8 17.23 4.14 -8.93
CA ILE A 8 16.00 3.36 -8.66
C ILE A 8 15.39 2.77 -9.93
N GLU A 9 14.89 1.54 -9.92
CA GLU A 9 14.08 1.00 -11.04
C GLU A 9 12.57 1.05 -10.76
N ALA A 10 12.21 1.20 -9.49
CA ALA A 10 10.84 1.31 -9.03
C ALA A 10 10.72 2.19 -7.78
N LEU A 11 9.52 2.68 -7.53
CA LEU A 11 9.14 3.42 -6.32
C LEU A 11 8.25 2.55 -5.42
N PHE A 12 8.49 2.64 -4.12
CA PHE A 12 7.81 1.82 -3.11
C PHE A 12 7.14 2.69 -2.03
N PRO A 13 6.12 3.51 -2.36
CA PRO A 13 5.46 4.35 -1.39
C PRO A 13 4.72 3.49 -0.35
N SER A 14 4.84 3.85 0.94
CA SER A 14 4.07 3.21 2.00
C SER A 14 2.75 3.93 2.21
N ILE A 15 1.63 3.22 2.02
CA ILE A 15 0.26 3.74 2.15
C ILE A 15 -0.47 3.14 3.37
N TYR A 16 0.28 2.88 4.44
CA TYR A 16 -0.23 2.19 5.64
C TYR A 16 -1.28 3.02 6.40
N LEU A 17 -2.41 2.40 6.67
CA LEU A 17 -3.45 2.92 7.56
C LEU A 17 -3.28 2.38 8.98
N ASN A 18 -3.74 3.15 9.96
CA ASN A 18 -3.57 2.87 11.40
C ASN A 18 -4.89 2.79 12.19
N GLY A 19 -6.04 2.86 11.52
CA GLY A 19 -7.38 2.72 12.14
C GLY A 19 -7.84 3.93 12.96
N LYS A 20 -7.09 5.05 12.97
CA LYS A 20 -7.42 6.26 13.74
C LYS A 20 -8.14 7.34 12.94
N LYS A 21 -8.34 7.11 11.65
CA LYS A 21 -8.86 8.09 10.68
C LYS A 21 -10.09 7.50 10.00
N THR A 22 -10.98 8.37 9.54
CA THR A 22 -12.16 7.93 8.79
C THR A 22 -11.76 7.42 7.40
N SER A 23 -12.58 6.54 6.81
CA SER A 23 -12.36 6.03 5.45
C SER A 23 -12.13 7.17 4.43
N SER A 24 -12.89 8.26 4.52
CA SER A 24 -12.71 9.43 3.65
C SER A 24 -11.36 10.15 3.84
N GLN A 25 -10.84 10.19 5.08
CA GLN A 25 -9.51 10.71 5.35
C GLN A 25 -8.41 9.77 4.82
N ASN A 26 -8.59 8.45 4.99
CA ASN A 26 -7.70 7.43 4.46
C ASN A 26 -7.64 7.47 2.93
N PHE A 27 -8.80 7.63 2.27
CA PHE A 27 -8.89 7.81 0.83
C PHE A 27 -7.98 8.95 0.36
N ARG A 28 -8.17 10.16 0.92
CA ARG A 28 -7.37 11.34 0.55
C ARG A 28 -5.89 11.17 0.86
N PHE A 29 -5.56 10.52 1.97
CA PHE A 29 -4.17 10.24 2.35
C PHE A 29 -3.48 9.33 1.32
N ILE A 30 -4.11 8.21 0.98
CA ILE A 30 -3.60 7.26 -0.03
C ILE A 30 -3.49 7.97 -1.38
N GLN A 31 -4.54 8.70 -1.79
CA GLN A 31 -4.56 9.43 -3.06
C GLN A 31 -3.37 10.40 -3.17
N ALA A 32 -3.11 11.19 -2.13
CA ALA A 32 -2.01 12.15 -2.13
C ALA A 32 -0.64 11.47 -2.28
N LEU A 33 -0.42 10.35 -1.59
CA LEU A 33 0.84 9.60 -1.68
C LEU A 33 1.05 8.95 -3.05
N LEU A 34 -0.01 8.37 -3.62
CA LEU A 34 0.06 7.75 -4.95
C LEU A 34 0.26 8.80 -6.05
N GLN A 35 -0.42 9.95 -5.96
CA GLN A 35 -0.21 11.05 -6.89
C GLN A 35 1.22 11.60 -6.81
N GLU A 36 1.77 11.73 -5.61
CA GLU A 36 3.17 12.17 -5.45
C GLU A 36 4.16 11.14 -6.01
N ALA A 37 3.94 9.85 -5.75
CA ALA A 37 4.76 8.79 -6.34
C ALA A 37 4.73 8.83 -7.87
N LYS A 38 3.55 9.05 -8.47
CA LYS A 38 3.41 9.24 -9.92
C LYS A 38 4.12 10.50 -10.42
N ARG A 39 4.00 11.62 -9.71
CA ARG A 39 4.69 12.86 -10.08
C ARG A 39 6.20 12.66 -10.09
N VAL A 40 6.74 11.92 -9.12
CA VAL A 40 8.16 11.57 -9.06
C VAL A 40 8.52 10.61 -10.19
N ALA A 41 7.76 9.51 -10.40
CA ALA A 41 8.00 8.56 -11.49
C ALA A 41 8.07 9.29 -12.83
N ASN A 42 7.05 10.05 -13.20
CA ASN A 42 6.99 10.82 -14.46
C ASN A 42 8.22 11.74 -14.63
N ARG A 43 8.69 12.37 -13.55
CA ARG A 43 9.90 13.19 -13.60
C ARG A 43 11.14 12.35 -13.91
N VAL A 44 11.31 11.19 -13.26
CA VAL A 44 12.44 10.30 -13.54
C VAL A 44 12.35 9.75 -14.96
N GLU A 45 11.17 9.34 -15.41
CA GLU A 45 10.95 8.80 -16.74
C GLU A 45 11.28 9.83 -17.83
N THR A 46 10.86 11.08 -17.65
CA THR A 46 11.18 12.18 -18.60
C THR A 46 12.66 12.54 -18.60
N GLN A 47 13.32 12.56 -17.43
CA GLN A 47 14.73 12.94 -17.33
C GLN A 47 15.68 11.84 -17.83
N GLN A 48 15.35 10.57 -17.58
CA GLN A 48 16.23 9.43 -17.84
C GLN A 48 15.77 8.54 -19.01
N LYS A 49 14.62 8.85 -19.62
CA LYS A 49 14.05 8.11 -20.78
C LYS A 49 13.89 6.61 -20.53
N ARG A 50 13.50 6.23 -19.32
CA ARG A 50 13.22 4.86 -18.91
C ARG A 50 11.95 4.80 -18.08
N ARG A 51 11.26 3.67 -18.06
CA ARG A 51 10.07 3.46 -17.23
C ARG A 51 10.44 3.29 -15.75
N VAL A 52 9.59 3.77 -14.85
CA VAL A 52 9.69 3.57 -13.41
C VAL A 52 8.38 3.00 -12.88
N ASP A 53 8.41 1.75 -12.45
CA ASP A 53 7.22 1.12 -11.87
C ASP A 53 6.96 1.60 -10.45
N ILE A 54 5.69 1.54 -10.03
CA ILE A 54 5.30 1.92 -8.67
C ILE A 54 4.63 0.72 -8.02
N TYR A 55 5.17 0.26 -6.89
CA TYR A 55 4.61 -0.82 -6.09
C TYR A 55 4.26 -0.29 -4.70
N ALA A 56 2.98 -0.02 -4.47
CA ALA A 56 2.53 0.55 -3.21
C ALA A 56 2.59 -0.49 -2.09
N TYR A 57 3.32 -0.17 -1.02
CA TYR A 57 3.33 -0.99 0.18
C TYR A 57 2.07 -0.72 0.99
N SER A 58 1.22 -1.73 1.13
CA SER A 58 0.03 -1.69 1.98
C SER A 58 0.10 -2.76 3.06
N LYS A 59 -0.43 -2.46 4.25
CA LYS A 59 -0.82 -3.53 5.18
C LYS A 59 -2.22 -4.01 4.80
N PHE A 60 -2.66 -5.01 5.52
CA PHE A 60 -4.07 -5.42 5.58
C PHE A 60 -4.58 -5.47 7.04
N GLU A 61 -3.73 -5.00 7.98
CA GLU A 61 -3.97 -4.88 9.41
C GLU A 61 -3.65 -3.44 9.85
N TYR A 62 -4.49 -2.82 10.67
CA TYR A 62 -4.26 -1.48 11.21
C TYR A 62 -3.10 -1.47 12.22
N ASP A 63 -3.14 -2.35 13.21
CA ASP A 63 -2.06 -2.49 14.20
C ASP A 63 -1.83 -3.95 14.63
N PRO A 64 -1.08 -4.73 13.83
CA PRO A 64 -0.79 -6.12 14.16
C PRO A 64 0.18 -6.28 15.35
N TYR A 65 0.74 -5.19 15.88
CA TYR A 65 1.64 -5.25 17.04
C TYR A 65 0.91 -5.30 18.36
N THR A 66 -0.32 -4.79 18.41
CA THR A 66 -1.12 -4.66 19.63
C THR A 66 -2.47 -5.36 19.51
N ASN A 67 -3.07 -5.41 18.31
CA ASN A 67 -4.38 -6.00 18.08
C ASN A 67 -4.40 -6.92 16.84
N HIS A 68 -4.41 -8.23 17.10
CA HIS A 68 -4.35 -9.29 16.10
C HIS A 68 -5.62 -9.41 15.23
N THR A 69 -6.74 -8.82 15.62
CA THR A 69 -8.01 -8.89 14.87
C THR A 69 -8.33 -7.58 14.14
N SER A 70 -7.43 -6.59 14.21
CA SER A 70 -7.63 -5.27 13.60
C SER A 70 -7.29 -5.27 12.10
N PHE A 71 -8.04 -6.02 11.30
CA PHE A 71 -7.92 -6.00 9.84
C PHE A 71 -8.54 -4.75 9.23
N TYR A 72 -8.13 -4.39 8.01
CA TYR A 72 -8.78 -3.31 7.27
C TYR A 72 -10.26 -3.64 7.01
N GLU A 73 -11.10 -2.63 7.21
CA GLU A 73 -12.50 -2.70 6.78
C GLU A 73 -12.58 -2.64 5.25
N GLU A 74 -13.73 -3.05 4.70
CA GLU A 74 -13.94 -3.17 3.25
C GLU A 74 -13.65 -1.86 2.51
N ASP A 75 -14.10 -0.73 3.07
CA ASP A 75 -13.85 0.59 2.51
C ASP A 75 -12.35 0.93 2.46
N ASP A 76 -11.62 0.68 3.54
CA ASP A 76 -10.20 1.01 3.63
C ASP A 76 -9.36 0.08 2.76
N PHE A 77 -9.73 -1.19 2.68
CA PHE A 77 -9.14 -2.12 1.73
C PHE A 77 -9.40 -1.68 0.28
N CYS A 78 -10.65 -1.36 -0.07
CA CYS A 78 -11.00 -0.81 -1.38
C CYS A 78 -10.18 0.44 -1.67
N ASN A 79 -10.09 1.36 -0.70
CA ASN A 79 -9.27 2.56 -0.84
C ASN A 79 -7.79 2.24 -1.09
N THR A 80 -7.25 1.12 -0.62
CA THR A 80 -5.85 0.75 -0.91
C THR A 80 -5.69 0.12 -2.30
N VAL A 81 -6.45 -0.93 -2.63
CA VAL A 81 -6.26 -1.68 -3.88
C VAL A 81 -6.92 -0.99 -5.07
N LYS A 82 -8.17 -0.55 -4.93
CA LYS A 82 -8.91 0.09 -6.03
C LYS A 82 -8.27 1.40 -6.44
N GLN A 83 -7.81 2.23 -5.49
CA GLN A 83 -7.12 3.47 -5.87
C GLN A 83 -5.79 3.22 -6.58
N CYS A 84 -5.03 2.19 -6.18
CA CYS A 84 -3.83 1.80 -6.90
C CYS A 84 -4.15 1.43 -8.35
N ALA A 85 -5.18 0.60 -8.56
CA ALA A 85 -5.64 0.21 -9.89
C ALA A 85 -6.14 1.42 -10.71
N ASP A 86 -7.02 2.24 -10.14
CA ASP A 86 -7.62 3.41 -10.80
C ASP A 86 -6.55 4.47 -11.17
N LEU A 87 -5.48 4.59 -10.38
CA LEU A 87 -4.35 5.49 -10.66
C LEU A 87 -3.28 4.87 -11.55
N GLY A 88 -3.41 3.61 -12.00
CA GLY A 88 -2.44 2.94 -12.85
C GLY A 88 -1.09 2.65 -12.16
N ILE A 89 -1.13 2.32 -10.88
CA ILE A 89 0.02 1.85 -10.10
C ILE A 89 0.35 0.40 -10.52
N SER A 90 1.63 0.06 -10.65
CA SER A 90 2.08 -1.24 -11.19
C SER A 90 1.72 -2.44 -10.31
N GLY A 91 1.55 -2.23 -9.00
CA GLY A 91 1.06 -3.27 -8.10
C GLY A 91 1.01 -2.84 -6.64
N VAL A 92 0.56 -3.77 -5.79
CA VAL A 92 0.51 -3.60 -4.33
C VAL A 92 1.35 -4.68 -3.67
N VAL A 93 2.24 -4.29 -2.77
CA VAL A 93 2.97 -5.22 -1.90
C VAL A 93 2.24 -5.29 -0.57
N LEU A 94 1.67 -6.45 -0.28
CA LEU A 94 1.02 -6.73 1.00
C LEU A 94 2.07 -7.07 2.05
N TRP A 95 2.11 -6.28 3.11
CA TRP A 95 3.10 -6.42 4.18
C TRP A 95 2.43 -6.65 5.53
N SER A 96 3.00 -7.58 6.31
CA SER A 96 2.67 -7.78 7.72
C SER A 96 3.94 -8.02 8.52
N THR A 97 3.85 -7.83 9.83
CA THR A 97 4.95 -8.08 10.77
C THR A 97 5.11 -9.58 11.04
N SER A 98 6.31 -10.01 11.45
CA SER A 98 6.54 -11.37 11.95
C SER A 98 6.10 -11.55 13.41
N LYS A 99 5.80 -10.45 14.12
CA LYS A 99 5.41 -10.50 15.54
C LYS A 99 4.17 -11.40 15.72
N GLN A 100 4.32 -12.40 16.59
CA GLN A 100 3.26 -13.37 16.94
C GLN A 100 2.58 -14.00 15.71
N LEU A 101 3.29 -14.16 14.59
CA LEU A 101 2.70 -14.65 13.33
C LEU A 101 1.97 -15.98 13.50
N LYS A 102 2.53 -16.92 14.27
CA LYS A 102 1.88 -18.22 14.57
C LYS A 102 0.47 -18.07 15.18
N GLN A 103 0.24 -17.03 15.97
CA GLN A 103 -1.06 -16.76 16.62
C GLN A 103 -2.04 -16.06 15.66
N ARG A 104 -1.52 -15.42 14.62
CA ARG A 104 -2.32 -14.68 13.62
C ARG A 104 -2.57 -15.47 12.34
N CYS A 105 -1.83 -16.55 12.08
CA CYS A 105 -1.91 -17.32 10.82
C CYS A 105 -3.35 -17.68 10.42
N SER A 106 -4.16 -18.20 11.35
CA SER A 106 -5.55 -18.56 11.06
C SER A 106 -6.41 -17.35 10.73
N LEU A 107 -6.25 -16.24 11.46
CA LEU A 107 -6.95 -14.98 11.22
C LEU A 107 -6.58 -14.38 9.86
N ILE A 108 -5.29 -14.40 9.51
CA ILE A 108 -4.80 -13.94 8.21
C ILE A 108 -5.34 -14.82 7.10
N ALA A 109 -5.30 -16.15 7.25
CA ALA A 109 -5.82 -17.08 6.25
C ALA A 109 -7.32 -16.87 6.03
N ASP A 110 -8.10 -16.68 7.09
CA ASP A 110 -9.53 -16.36 7.01
C ASP A 110 -9.78 -15.03 6.31
N PHE A 111 -9.02 -13.98 6.66
CA PHE A 111 -9.14 -12.68 6.03
C PHE A 111 -8.76 -12.73 4.54
N MET A 112 -7.71 -13.47 4.17
CA MET A 112 -7.36 -13.71 2.76
C MET A 112 -8.46 -14.47 2.02
N GLY A 113 -8.94 -15.59 2.57
CA GLY A 113 -9.91 -16.44 1.87
C GLY A 113 -11.30 -15.82 1.75
N LYS A 114 -11.69 -14.95 2.69
CA LYS A 114 -13.07 -14.42 2.77
C LYS A 114 -13.22 -12.97 2.33
N LYS A 115 -12.14 -12.16 2.40
CA LYS A 115 -12.23 -10.72 2.16
C LYS A 115 -11.25 -10.22 1.09
N LEU A 116 -9.97 -10.60 1.18
CA LEU A 116 -8.94 -10.01 0.30
C LEU A 116 -8.74 -10.75 -1.04
N GLY A 117 -8.85 -12.07 -1.01
CA GLY A 117 -8.50 -12.95 -2.12
C GLY A 117 -9.56 -13.08 -3.22
N PRO A 118 -10.86 -13.21 -2.89
CA PRO A 118 -11.94 -13.18 -3.90
C PRO A 118 -11.98 -11.87 -4.69
#